data_AF-A0A3M1M3W5-F1
#
_entry.id   AF-A0A3M1M3W5-F1
#
_cell.length_a   1.000
_cell.length_b   1.000
_cell.length_c   1.000
_cell.angle_alpha   90.00
_cell.angle_beta   90.00
_cell.angle_gamma   90.00
#
_symmetry.space_group_name_H-M   'P 1'
#
loop_
_entity.id
_entity.type
_entity.pdbx_description
1 polymer ?
#
loop_
_entity_poly.entity_id
_entity_poly.type
_entity_poly.pdbx_seq_one_letter_code
_entity_poly.pdbx_strand_id
1 'polypeptide(L)' 'MKQITVVGVGYVGLVTGTCLADLGNRVVCLDINEERIEGLK' A
#
# COMPACT_ATOMS: atom_id res chain seq x y z
N MET A 1 -10.52 -11.78 -6.42
CA MET A 1 -9.09 -11.55 -6.12
C MET A 1 -8.40 -10.91 -7.32
N LYS A 2 -7.97 -9.66 -7.20
CA LYS A 2 -7.18 -8.93 -8.22
C LYS A 2 -5.76 -8.68 -7.70
N GLN A 3 -4.84 -8.34 -8.62
CA GLN A 3 -3.50 -7.85 -8.29
C GLN A 3 -3.49 -6.33 -8.47
N ILE A 4 -3.17 -5.59 -7.41
CA ILE A 4 -3.27 -4.13 -7.37
C ILE A 4 -1.95 -3.55 -6.89
N THR A 5 -1.43 -2.57 -7.61
CA THR A 5 -0.25 -1.79 -7.18
C THR A 5 -0.69 -0.39 -6.81
N VAL A 6 -0.32 0.07 -5.61
CA VAL A 6 -0.54 1.44 -5.14
C VAL A 6 0.77 2.19 -5.16
N VAL A 7 0.83 3.27 -5.95
CA VAL A 7 2.01 4.13 -6.10
C VAL A 7 1.83 5.40 -5.29
N GLY A 8 2.70 5.59 -4.30
CA GLY A 8 2.60 6.63 -3.27
C GLY A 8 1.78 6.15 -2.08
N VAL A 9 2.44 5.95 -0.94
CA VAL A 9 1.84 5.50 0.33
C VAL A 9 2.01 6.51 1.44
N GLY A 10 1.57 7.73 1.16
CA GLY A 10 1.08 8.61 2.22
C GLY A 10 -0.23 8.09 2.81
N TYR A 11 -0.92 8.93 3.59
CA TYR A 11 -2.18 8.55 4.26
C TYR A 11 -3.21 7.88 3.32
N VAL A 12 -3.49 8.51 2.18
CA VAL A 12 -4.53 8.01 1.25
C VAL A 12 -4.12 6.68 0.62
N GLY A 13 -2.90 6.59 0.08
CA GLY A 13 -2.44 5.40 -0.61
C GLY A 13 -2.32 4.20 0.32
N LEU A 14 -1.76 4.41 1.52
CA LEU A 14 -1.60 3.35 2.51
C LEU A 14 -2.95 2.81 2.99
N VAL A 15 -3.86 3.69 3.44
CA VAL A 15 -5.19 3.28 3.92
C VAL A 15 -5.96 2.56 2.82
N THR A 16 -5.95 3.10 1.60
CA THR A 16 -6.63 2.46 0.46
C THR A 16 -6.04 1.09 0.16
N GLY A 17 -4.72 0.97 0.12
CA GLY A 17 -4.02 -0.29 -0.11
C GLY A 17 -4.36 -1.35 0.93
N THR A 18 -4.39 -0.96 2.21
CA THR A 18 -4.76 -1.86 3.32
C THR A 18 -6.21 -2.32 3.21
N CYS A 19 -7.17 -1.43 2.95
CA CYS A 19 -8.58 -1.80 2.77
C CYS A 19 -8.77 -2.74 1.56
N LEU A 20 -8.07 -2.49 0.44
CA LEU A 20 -8.13 -3.36 -0.73
C LEU A 20 -7.54 -4.75 -0.45
N ALA A 21 -6.50 -4.83 0.39
CA ALA A 21 -5.92 -6.10 0.82
C ALA A 21 -6.88 -6.86 1.75
N ASP A 22 -7.52 -6.17 2.69
CA ASP A 22 -8.52 -6.72 3.61
C ASP A 22 -9.74 -7.30 2.85
N LEU A 23 -10.14 -6.66 1.76
CA LEU A 23 -11.18 -7.16 0.85
C LEU A 23 -10.75 -8.36 -0.02
N GLY A 24 -9.56 -8.92 0.21
CA GLY A 24 -9.09 -10.15 -0.45
C GLY A 24 -8.38 -9.94 -1.79
N ASN A 25 -7.79 -8.76 -2.02
CA ASN A 25 -6.91 -8.54 -3.17
C ASN A 25 -5.43 -8.70 -2.78
N ARG A 26 -4.61 -9.10 -3.75
CA ARG A 26 -3.16 -9.05 -3.58
C ARG A 26 -2.69 -7.63 -3.88
N VAL A 27 -2.28 -6.91 -2.85
CA VAL A 27 -1.87 -5.50 -2.97
C VAL A 27 -0.36 -5.36 -2.76
N VAL A 28 0.30 -4.57 -3.61
CA VAL A 28 1.68 -4.13 -3.43
C VAL A 28 1.68 -2.60 -3.33
N CYS A 29 2.24 -2.10 -2.24
CA CYS A 29 2.38 -0.68 -1.96
C CYS A 29 3.83 -0.24 -2.22
N LEU A 30 4.04 0.86 -2.93
CA LEU A 30 5.38 1.43 -3.17
C LEU A 30 5.40 2.94 -2.91
N ASP A 31 6.48 3.43 -2.30
CA ASP A 31 6.81 4.86 -2.16
C ASP A 31 8.24 5.09 -2.64
N ILE A 32 8.54 6.34 -3.01
CA ILE A 32 9.92 6.77 -3.28
C ILE A 32 10.67 7.11 -1.98
N ASN A 33 9.94 7.46 -0.92
CA ASN A 33 10.53 7.74 0.37
C ASN A 33 10.75 6.44 1.14
N GLU A 34 12.02 6.01 1.21
CA GLU A 34 12.44 4.79 1.92
C GLU A 34 12.12 4.85 3.41
N GLU A 35 12.30 6.00 4.07
CA GLU A 35 12.02 6.18 5.51
C GLU A 35 10.54 5.88 5.84
N ARG A 36 9.60 6.24 4.95
CA ARG A 36 8.18 5.90 5.12
C ARG A 36 7.96 4.39 5.07
N ILE A 37 8.63 3.69 4.17
CA ILE A 37 8.49 2.22 4.05
C ILE A 37 9.14 1.53 5.26
N GLU A 38 10.29 2.02 5.72
CA GLU A 38 10.96 1.49 6.90
C GLU A 38 10.11 1.68 8.16
N GLY A 39 9.41 2.80 8.30
CA GLY A 39 8.50 3.05 9.42
C GLY A 39 7.22 2.20 9.45
N LEU A 40 6.97 1.36 8.44
CA LEU A 40 5.82 0.45 8.37
C LEU A 40 6.17 -1.01 8.73
N LYS A 41 7.46 -1.33 8.91
CA LYS A 41 7.93 -2.66 9.35
C LYS A 41 7.67 -2.86 10.83
#